data_AF-A0A9E5BRA7-F1
#
_entry.id   AF-A0A9E5BRA7-F1
#
_cell.length_a   1.000
_cell.length_b   1.000
_cell.length_c   1.000
_cell.angle_alpha   90.00
_cell.angle_beta   90.00
_cell.angle_gamma   90.00
#
_symmetry.space_group_name_H-M   'P 1'
#
loop_
_entity.id
_entity.type
_entity.pdbx_description
1 polymer ?
#
loop_
_entity_poly.entity_id
_entity_poly.type
_entity_poly.pdbx_seq_one_letter_code
_entity_poly.pdbx_strand_id
1 'polypeptide(L)' 'MALPGVVGTAMGLCAGEPCIKVFVVEKTGDLLMQIPTVIEGYQVAIDETGEIKALDEVD' A
#
# COMPACT_ATOMS: atom_id res chain seq x y z
N MET A 1 -2.53 -11.02 -2.79
CA MET A 1 -1.30 -10.50 -2.15
C MET A 1 -0.83 -11.50 -1.10
N ALA A 2 0.47 -11.54 -0.79
CA ALA A 2 1.02 -12.52 0.15
C ALA A 2 0.79 -12.17 1.64
N LEU A 3 0.66 -10.88 1.96
CA LEU A 3 0.40 -10.40 3.33
C LEU A 3 -1.10 -10.06 3.48
N PRO A 4 -1.83 -10.69 4.41
CA PRO A 4 -3.23 -10.35 4.68
C PRO A 4 -3.39 -8.86 5.05
N GLY A 5 -4.43 -8.21 4.53
CA GLY A 5 -4.67 -6.78 4.72
C GLY A 5 -4.00 -5.87 3.67
N VAL A 6 -3.04 -6.37 2.89
CA VAL A 6 -2.49 -5.65 1.72
C VAL A 6 -3.36 -5.93 0.51
N VAL A 7 -3.82 -4.86 -0.15
CA VAL A 7 -4.69 -4.91 -1.34
C VAL A 7 -3.97 -4.49 -2.62
N GLY A 8 -2.79 -3.87 -2.52
CA GLY A 8 -2.01 -3.52 -3.70
C GLY A 8 -0.65 -2.93 -3.36
N THR A 9 0.18 -2.81 -4.41
CA THR A 9 1.49 -2.15 -4.35
C THR A 9 1.71 -1.33 -5.61
N ALA A 10 2.42 -0.21 -5.50
CA ALA A 10 2.83 0.60 -6.64
C ALA A 10 4.19 1.25 -6.39
N MET A 11 4.78 1.82 -7.45
CA MET A 11 5.90 2.75 -7.35
C MET A 11 5.39 4.16 -7.60
N GLY A 12 5.90 5.13 -6.86
CA GLY A 12 5.49 6.52 -7.00
C GLY A 12 6.47 7.48 -6.35
N LEU A 13 5.98 8.68 -6.06
CA LEU A 13 6.74 9.68 -5.32
C LEU A 13 6.11 9.93 -3.96
N CYS A 14 6.94 9.99 -2.93
CA CYS A 14 6.60 10.34 -1.56
C CYS A 14 7.41 11.58 -1.18
N ALA A 15 6.73 12.71 -0.96
CA ALA A 15 7.39 14.01 -0.78
C ALA A 15 8.42 14.37 -1.88
N GLY A 16 8.15 13.95 -3.13
CA GLY A 16 9.01 14.22 -4.29
C GLY A 16 10.11 13.18 -4.55
N GLU A 17 10.33 12.23 -3.62
CA GLU A 17 11.35 11.19 -3.74
C GLU A 17 10.74 9.84 -4.18
N PRO A 18 11.45 9.01 -4.95
CA PRO A 18 11.00 7.67 -5.31
C PRO A 18 10.66 6.82 -4.09
N CYS A 19 9.48 6.22 -4.09
CA CYS A 19 9.00 5.37 -3.01
C CYS A 19 8.15 4.21 -3.52
N ILE A 20 8.05 3.19 -2.68
CA ILE A 20 7.10 2.09 -2.84
C ILE A 20 5.85 2.45 -2.05
N LYS A 21 4.69 2.33 -2.68
CA LYS A 21 3.39 2.48 -2.04
C LYS A 21 2.79 1.12 -1.77
N VAL A 22 2.35 0.91 -0.54
CA VAL A 22 1.58 -0.26 -0.12
C VAL A 22 0.18 0.20 0.22
N PHE A 23 -0.82 -0.38 -0.45
CA PHE A 23 -2.23 -0.10 -0.21
C PHE A 23 -2.80 -1.16 0.71
N VAL A 24 -3.46 -0.73 1.79
CA VAL A 24 -4.05 -1.61 2.80
C VAL A 24 -5.54 -1.37 2.94
N VAL A 25 -6.28 -2.40 3.37
CA VAL A 25 -7.70 -2.25 3.72
C VAL A 25 -7.86 -1.28 4.88
N GLU A 26 -7.06 -1.48 5.94
CA GLU A 26 -7.08 -0.70 7.18
C GLU A 26 -5.68 -0.70 7.81
N LYS A 27 -5.27 0.40 8.41
CA LYS A 27 -4.02 0.52 9.18
C LYS A 27 -4.21 -0.04 10.59
N THR A 28 -3.91 -1.32 10.75
CA THR A 28 -3.83 -1.95 12.07
C THR A 28 -2.39 -1.99 12.58
N GLY A 29 -2.19 -1.93 13.90
CA GLY A 29 -0.85 -1.99 14.50
C GLY A 29 -0.05 -3.23 14.06
N ASP A 30 -0.71 -4.40 14.05
CA ASP A 30 -0.09 -5.67 13.65
C ASP A 30 0.33 -5.69 12.18
N LEU A 31 -0.46 -5.09 11.29
CA LEU A 31 -0.11 -4.99 9.87
C LEU A 31 1.05 -4.01 9.66
N LEU A 32 1.01 -2.85 10.31
CA LEU A 32 2.06 -1.84 10.21
C LEU A 32 3.42 -2.35 10.71
N MET A 33 3.44 -3.22 11.72
CA MET A 33 4.68 -3.86 12.20
C MET A 33 5.27 -4.89 11.23
N GLN A 34 4.45 -5.47 10.35
CA GLN A 34 4.89 -6.47 9.37
C GLN A 34 5.39 -5.85 8.07
N ILE A 35 4.96 -4.63 7.75
CA ILE A 35 5.36 -3.94 6.51
C ILE A 35 6.71 -3.25 6.76
N PRO A 36 7.77 -3.59 5.98
CA PRO A 36 9.04 -2.90 6.08
C PRO A 36 8.89 -1.41 5.77
N THR A 37 9.59 -0.55 6.50
CA THR A 37 9.61 0.90 6.21
C THR A 37 10.51 1.26 5.04
N VAL A 38 11.41 0.34 4.63
CA VAL A 38 12.34 0.49 3.50
C VAL A 38 12.49 -0.85 2.78
N ILE A 39 12.46 -0.81 1.44
CA ILE A 39 12.72 -1.97 0.58
C ILE A 39 13.73 -1.54 -0.48
N GLU A 40 14.88 -2.23 -0.55
CA GLU A 40 15.97 -1.94 -1.50
C GLU A 40 16.42 -0.46 -1.51
N GLY A 41 16.35 0.21 -0.36
CA GLY A 41 16.70 1.63 -0.22
C GLY A 41 15.57 2.61 -0.53
N TYR A 42 14.43 2.14 -1.06
CA TYR A 42 13.25 2.97 -1.28
C TYR A 42 12.38 3.03 -0.01
N GLN A 43 11.95 4.22 0.35
CA GLN A 43 10.98 4.41 1.43
C GLN A 43 9.66 3.72 1.07
N VAL A 44 9.01 3.13 2.07
CA VAL A 44 7.68 2.55 1.93
C VAL A 44 6.65 3.48 2.55
N ALA A 45 5.70 3.93 1.74
CA ALA A 45 4.53 4.64 2.22
C ALA A 45 3.32 3.70 2.25
N ILE A 46 2.55 3.78 3.33
CA ILE A 46 1.36 2.97 3.54
C ILE A 46 0.13 3.86 3.41
N ASP A 47 -0.69 3.57 2.40
CA ASP A 47 -1.92 4.27 2.11
C ASP A 47 -3.10 3.34 2.46
N GLU A 48 -4.01 3.82 3.31
CA GLU A 48 -5.26 3.10 3.59
C GLU A 48 -6.27 3.43 2.50
N THR A 49 -6.78 2.41 1.83
CA THR A 49 -7.68 2.57 0.67
C THR A 49 -9.00 1.82 0.83
N GLY A 50 -9.16 1.02 1.88
CA GLY A 50 -10.21 0.02 1.93
C GLY A 50 -9.99 -1.09 0.89
N GLU A 51 -11.06 -1.81 0.56
CA GLU A 51 -11.03 -2.81 -0.50
C GLU A 51 -10.93 -2.14 -1.88
N ILE A 52 -9.99 -2.60 -2.71
CA ILE A 52 -9.95 -2.21 -4.13
C ILE A 52 -10.94 -3.09 -4.89
N LYS A 53 -11.91 -2.46 -5.54
CA LYS A 53 -12.94 -3.12 -6.36
C LYS A 53 -12.83 -2.63 -7.80
N ALA A 54 -13.20 -3.50 -8.74
CA ALA A 54 -13.42 -3.07 -10.11
C ALA A 54 -14.53 -2.01 -10.11
N LEU A 55 -14.36 -0.98 -10.95
CA LEU A 55 -15.45 -0.04 -11.19
C LEU A 55 -16.49 -0.79 -12.03
N ASP A 56 -17.74 -0.81 -11.58
CA ASP A 56 -18.83 -1.37 -12.37
C ASP A 56 -19.01 -0.53 -13.64
N GLU A 57 -19.27 -1.17 -14.78
CA GLU A 57 -19.60 -0.46 -16.01
C GLU A 57 -20.90 0.33 -15.77
N VAL A 58 -20.81 1.65 -15.95
CA VAL A 58 -21.98 2.53 -15.87
C VAL A 58 -22.70 2.41 -17.21
N ASP A 59 -23.88 1.77 -17.22
CA ASP A 59 -24.80 1.76 -18.38
C ASP A 59 -25.20 3.18 -18.82
#